data_AF-A0A2E7UTM4-F1
#
_entry.id   AF-A0A2E7UTM4-F1
#
_cell.length_a   1.000
_cell.length_b   1.000
_cell.length_c   1.000
_cell.angle_alpha   90.00
_cell.angle_beta   90.00
_cell.angle_gamma   90.00
#
_symmetry.space_group_name_H-M   'P 1'
#
loop_
_entity.id
_entity.type
_entity.pdbx_description
1 polymer ?
#
loop_
_entity_poly.entity_id
_entity_poly.type
_entity_poly.pdbx_seq_one_letter_code
_entity_poly.pdbx_strand_id
1 'polypeptide(L)' 'MPRRPFIAGNWKMNLGPAAADTLARALRAALVDAVQVDVAVAPPAVSIPAVVARLKH' A
#
# COMPACT_ATOMS: atom_id res chain seq x y z
N MET A 1 -22.74 9.95 -12.14
CA MET A 1 -22.07 9.83 -10.82
C MET A 1 -20.60 10.22 -10.99
N PRO A 2 -20.00 10.98 -10.07
CA PRO A 2 -18.58 11.32 -10.15
C PRO A 2 -17.71 10.06 -9.98
N ARG A 3 -16.56 10.02 -10.67
CA ARG A 3 -15.55 8.97 -10.44
C ARG A 3 -15.00 9.13 -9.03
N ARG A 4 -14.78 8.00 -8.36
CA ARG A 4 -14.06 7.98 -7.09
C ARG A 4 -12.56 8.25 -7.35
N PRO A 5 -11.90 9.12 -6.57
CA PRO A 5 -10.46 9.33 -6.69
C PRO A 5 -9.68 8.05 -6.40
N PHE A 6 -8.56 7.86 -7.10
CA PHE A 6 -7.68 6.69 -6.97
C PHE A 6 -6.22 7.14 -6.90
N ILE A 7 -5.50 6.73 -5.86
CA ILE A 7 -4.08 7.05 -5.65
C ILE A 7 -3.28 5.75 -5.61
N ALA A 8 -2.28 5.64 -6.49
CA ALA A 8 -1.41 4.46 -6.58
C ALA A 8 0.05 4.83 -6.31
N GLY A 9 0.64 4.24 -5.26
CA GLY A 9 2.06 4.39 -4.94
C GLY A 9 2.90 3.32 -5.64
N ASN A 10 3.53 3.66 -6.78
CA ASN A 10 4.54 2.80 -7.41
C ASN A 10 5.89 2.96 -6.71
N TRP A 11 6.32 1.93 -5.97
CA TRP A 11 7.58 1.96 -5.21
C TRP A 11 8.79 1.73 -6.12
N LYS A 12 8.57 1.38 -7.39
CA LYS A 12 9.59 1.05 -8.39
C LYS A 12 10.51 -0.05 -7.84
N MET A 13 11.80 0.01 -8.14
CA MET A 13 12.80 -0.93 -7.63
C MET A 13 13.38 -0.45 -6.28
N ASN A 14 12.52 -0.15 -5.30
CA ASN A 14 12.92 0.24 -3.96
C ASN A 14 12.31 -0.69 -2.90
N LEU A 15 13.05 -0.88 -1.81
CA LEU A 15 12.66 -1.61 -0.60
C LEU A 15 12.58 -3.14 -0.77
N GLY A 16 13.40 -3.85 0.01
CA GLY A 16 13.22 -5.28 0.23
C GLY A 16 12.06 -5.59 1.20
N PRO A 17 11.74 -6.88 1.42
CA PRO A 17 10.53 -7.29 2.15
C PRO A 17 10.37 -6.68 3.56
N ALA A 18 11.46 -6.55 4.33
CA ALA A 18 11.41 -5.98 5.68
C ALA A 18 11.09 -4.47 5.70
N ALA A 19 11.69 -3.71 4.78
CA ALA A 19 11.41 -2.27 4.66
C ALA A 19 10.01 -2.03 4.08
N ALA A 20 9.58 -2.88 3.14
CA ALA A 20 8.25 -2.90 2.57
C ALA A 20 7.15 -3.18 3.62
N ASP A 21 7.37 -4.17 4.50
CA ASP A 21 6.51 -4.45 5.66
C ASP A 21 6.33 -3.22 6.55
N THR A 22 7.44 -2.55 6.87
CA THR A 22 7.45 -1.37 7.73
C THR A 22 6.64 -0.23 7.12
N LEU A 23 6.83 0.04 5.83
CA LEU A 23 6.06 1.07 5.12
C LEU A 23 4.57 0.69 5.01
N ALA A 24 4.25 -0.55 4.68
CA ALA A 24 2.86 -1.02 4.59
C ALA A 24 2.11 -0.90 5.91
N ARG A 25 2.77 -1.26 7.03
CA ARG A 25 2.21 -1.07 8.39
C ARG A 25 1.91 0.39 8.68
N ALA A 26 2.84 1.30 8.35
CA ALA A 26 2.65 2.73 8.55
C ALA A 26 1.51 3.28 7.68
N LEU A 27 1.42 2.87 6.42
CA LEU A 27 0.34 3.27 5.51
C LEU A 27 -1.03 2.81 6.01
N ARG A 28 -1.17 1.55 6.46
CA ARG A 28 -2.43 1.08 7.04
C ARG A 28 -2.83 1.92 8.25
N ALA A 29 -1.91 2.15 9.18
CA ALA A 29 -2.20 2.94 10.37
C ALA A 29 -2.65 4.38 10.03
N ALA A 30 -2.07 4.99 8.99
CA ALA A 30 -2.40 6.34 8.58
C ALA A 30 -3.67 6.47 7.73
N LEU A 31 -4.03 5.42 6.98
CA LEU A 31 -5.04 5.50 5.91
C LEU A 31 -6.23 4.55 6.06
N VAL A 32 -6.26 3.67 7.07
CA VAL A 32 -7.33 2.65 7.20
C VAL A 32 -8.74 3.25 7.26
N ASP A 33 -8.89 4.45 7.83
CA ASP A 33 -10.18 5.13 7.95
C ASP A 33 -10.46 6.11 6.78
N ALA A 34 -9.60 6.14 5.76
CA ALA A 34 -9.76 7.02 4.60
C ALA A 34 -10.83 6.47 3.63
N VAL A 35 -12.09 6.88 3.81
CA VAL A 35 -13.23 6.32 3.05
C VAL A 35 -13.57 7.03 1.74
N GLN A 36 -12.89 8.13 1.36
CA GLN A 36 -13.26 8.94 0.17
C GLN A 36 -12.38 8.72 -1.06
N VAL A 37 -11.31 7.95 -0.93
CA VAL A 37 -10.32 7.69 -1.98
C VAL A 37 -9.94 6.22 -1.94
N ASP A 38 -9.72 5.62 -3.11
CA ASP A 38 -9.13 4.29 -3.19
C ASP A 38 -7.61 4.43 -3.22
N VAL A 39 -6.91 3.64 -2.40
CA VAL A 39 -5.46 3.67 -2.29
C VAL A 39 -4.88 2.30 -2.63
N ALA A 40 -3.90 2.29 -3.52
CA ALA A 40 -3.14 1.10 -3.89
C ALA A 40 -1.64 1.33 -3.76
N VAL A 41 -0.89 0.25 -3.53
CA VAL A 41 0.58 0.26 -3.54
C VAL A 41 1.10 -0.80 -4.50
N ALA A 42 2.20 -0.50 -5.19
CA ALA A 42 2.90 -1.40 -6.09
C ALA A 42 4.36 -1.55 -5.64
N PRO A 43 4.65 -2.47 -4.68
CA PRO A 43 6.00 -2.80 -4.26
C PRO A 43 6.77 -3.61 -5.32
N PRO A 44 8.10 -3.76 -5.22
CA PRO A 44 8.81 -4.79 -5.97
C PRO A 44 8.18 -6.17 -5.77
N ALA A 45 8.21 -7.01 -6.82
CA ALA A 45 7.53 -8.31 -6.81
C ALA A 45 7.89 -9.18 -5.59
N VAL A 46 9.17 -9.19 -5.19
CA VAL A 46 9.68 -9.95 -4.04
C VAL A 46 9.11 -9.49 -2.70
N SER A 47 8.62 -8.25 -2.62
CA SER A 47 8.09 -7.63 -1.40
C SER A 47 6.55 -7.74 -1.30
N ILE A 48 5.86 -8.16 -2.37
CA ILE A 48 4.39 -8.29 -2.39
C ILE A 48 3.86 -9.12 -1.22
N PRO A 49 4.40 -10.31 -0.88
CA PRO A 49 3.84 -11.12 0.21
C PRO A 49 3.87 -10.42 1.57
N ALA A 50 4.95 -9.69 1.85
CA ALA A 50 5.13 -8.94 3.10
C ALA A 50 4.13 -7.77 3.20
N VAL A 51 3.92 -7.04 2.10
CA VAL A 51 2.96 -5.93 2.03
C VAL A 51 1.53 -6.44 2.18
N VAL A 52 1.18 -7.51 1.46
CA VAL A 52 -0.15 -8.12 1.50
C VAL A 52 -0.49 -8.60 2.92
N ALA A 53 0.45 -9.22 3.64
CA ALA A 53 0.23 -9.63 5.03
C ALA A 53 -0.15 -8.46 5.98
N ARG A 54 0.20 -7.20 5.63
CA ARG A 54 -0.13 -6.02 6.43
C ARG A 54 -1.38 -5.29 5.99
N LEU A 55 -1.79 -5.41 4.73
CA LEU A 55 -2.91 -4.67 4.15
C LEU A 55 -4.19 -5.52 3.97
N LYS A 56 -4.18 -6.79 4.36
CA LYS A 56 -5.40 -7.61 4.38
C LYS A 56 -6.40 -7.06 5.42
N HIS A 57 -7.66 -6.99 5.02
CA HIS A 57 -8.83 -6.67 5.83
C HIS A 57 -9.81 -7.84 5.76
#